data_AF-A0A3S8UKN3-F1
#
_entry.id   AF-A0A3S8UKN3-F1
#
_cell.length_a   1.000
_cell.length_b   1.000
_cell.length_c   1.000
_cell.angle_alpha   90.00
_cell.angle_beta   90.00
_cell.angle_gamma   90.00
#
_symmetry.space_group_name_H-M   'P 1'
#
loop_
_entity.id
_entity.type
_entity.pdbx_description
1 polymer ?
#
loop_
_entity_poly.entity_id
_entity_poly.type
_entity_poly.pdbx_seq_one_letter_code
_entity_poly.pdbx_strand_id
1 'polypeptide(L)'
;MSYAVRNDGRGYRAVPSEAAIGADEWFSLELPPDPVVPLEQRVDAARVLRDGYLTTAAVRIAPLQDAVDLGSASAEDQALLALWKRYRVDLGRIEQQAGFPDDIDWPSEPVTNL
;
A
#
# COMPACT_ATOMS: atom_id res chain seq x y z
N MET A 1 33.42 -7.77 -5.60
CA MET A 1 32.88 -6.41 -5.48
C MET A 1 32.66 -6.17 -4.00
N SER A 2 33.06 -5.03 -3.45
CA SER A 2 32.92 -4.75 -2.01
C SER A 2 31.82 -3.73 -1.77
N TYR A 3 31.38 -3.58 -0.53
CA TYR A 3 30.23 -2.76 -0.17
C TYR A 3 30.54 -1.85 1.02
N ALA A 4 30.01 -0.64 0.97
CA ALA A 4 29.91 0.26 2.12
C ALA A 4 28.47 0.20 2.61
N VAL A 5 28.29 -0.21 3.87
CA VAL A 5 26.99 -0.40 4.51
C VAL A 5 26.73 0.75 5.45
N ARG A 6 25.57 1.39 5.36
CA ARG A 6 25.24 2.50 6.25
C ARG A 6 25.05 2.01 7.69
N ASN A 7 25.55 2.76 8.66
CA ASN A 7 25.42 2.46 10.10
C ASN A 7 23.96 2.47 10.58
N ASP A 8 23.07 3.20 9.88
CA ASP A 8 21.63 3.19 10.14
C ASP A 8 20.92 1.92 9.65
N GLY A 9 21.63 1.03 8.96
CA GLY A 9 21.10 -0.22 8.42
C GLY A 9 20.12 -0.04 7.26
N ARG A 10 20.03 1.16 6.64
CA ARG A 10 19.05 1.49 5.59
C ARG A 10 19.59 1.38 4.17
N GLY A 11 20.65 0.60 3.98
CA GLY A 11 21.15 0.25 2.66
C GLY A 11 22.67 0.20 2.57
N TYR A 12 23.14 -0.11 1.37
CA TYR A 12 24.54 -0.23 1.03
C TYR A 12 24.79 0.24 -0.41
N ARG A 13 26.06 0.51 -0.71
CA ARG A 13 26.51 0.81 -2.08
C ARG A 13 27.78 0.05 -2.41
N ALA A 14 27.97 -0.28 -3.68
CA ALA A 14 29.21 -0.90 -4.14
C ALA A 14 30.38 0.10 -4.05
N VAL A 15 31.50 -0.36 -3.52
CA VAL A 15 32.73 0.42 -3.39
C VAL A 15 33.94 -0.36 -3.90
N PRO A 16 34.95 0.32 -4.46
CA PRO A 16 36.14 -0.35 -4.97
C PRO A 16 37.07 -0.86 -3.86
N SER A 17 37.03 -0.25 -2.67
CA SER A 17 37.86 -0.63 -1.51
C SER A 17 37.35 0.04 -0.22
N GLU A 18 37.90 -0.38 0.92
CA GLU A 18 37.64 0.21 2.24
C GLU A 18 37.99 1.70 2.32
N ALA A 19 38.95 2.16 1.52
CA ALA A 19 39.32 3.59 1.47
C ALA A 19 38.22 4.50 0.93
N ALA A 20 37.15 3.94 0.34
CA ALA A 20 36.02 4.68 -0.23
C ALA A 20 34.79 4.74 0.70
N ILE A 21 34.95 4.42 1.99
CA ILE A 21 33.88 4.43 3.00
C ILE A 21 33.76 5.81 3.65
N GLY A 22 32.52 6.26 3.89
CA GLY A 22 32.21 7.49 4.63
C GLY A 22 32.15 7.29 6.16
N ALA A 23 32.07 8.39 6.91
CA ALA A 23 32.07 8.36 8.38
C ALA A 23 30.93 7.53 9.00
N ASP A 24 29.79 7.41 8.30
CA ASP A 24 28.60 6.69 8.75
C ASP A 24 28.42 5.33 8.04
N GLU A 25 29.51 4.74 7.55
CA GLU A 25 29.49 3.47 6.83
C GLU A 25 30.53 2.48 7.39
N TRP A 26 30.27 1.18 7.23
CA TRP A 26 31.23 0.10 7.53
C TRP A 26 31.48 -0.79 6.30
N PHE A 27 32.66 -1.43 6.25
CA PHE A 27 33.10 -2.21 5.09
C PHE A 27 32.55 -3.64 5.12
N SER A 28 31.95 -4.08 4.02
CA SER A 28 31.61 -5.49 3.82
C SER A 28 32.24 -6.03 2.54
N LEU A 29 32.87 -7.19 2.64
CA LEU A 29 33.33 -7.97 1.49
C LEU A 29 32.21 -8.82 0.89
N GLU A 30 31.18 -9.09 1.67
CA GLU A 30 29.99 -9.84 1.27
C GLU A 30 28.86 -8.86 0.91
N LEU A 31 27.97 -9.28 0.02
CA LEU A 31 26.74 -8.54 -0.26
C LEU A 31 25.96 -8.45 1.06
N PRO A 32 25.73 -7.25 1.61
CA PRO A 32 24.97 -7.10 2.84
C PRO A 32 23.53 -7.58 2.60
N PRO A 33 22.86 -8.12 3.63
CA PRO A 33 21.44 -8.41 3.52
C PRO A 33 20.69 -7.11 3.20
N ASP A 34 19.64 -7.22 2.39
CA ASP A 34 18.79 -6.07 2.12
C ASP A 34 18.23 -5.52 3.44
N PRO A 35 18.14 -4.18 3.56
CA PRO A 35 17.65 -3.55 4.77
C PRO A 35 16.21 -3.99 5.03
N VAL A 36 15.95 -4.55 6.21
CA VAL A 36 14.59 -4.92 6.62
C VAL A 36 13.83 -3.64 6.98
N VAL A 37 12.76 -3.34 6.23
CA VAL A 37 11.86 -2.23 6.56
C VAL A 37 11.17 -2.54 7.90
N PRO A 38 11.17 -1.61 8.88
CA PRO A 38 10.50 -1.84 10.17
C PRO A 38 9.01 -2.17 10.00
N LEU A 39 8.49 -3.08 10.82
CA LEU A 39 7.09 -3.52 10.75
C LEU A 39 6.12 -2.34 10.79
N GLU A 40 6.30 -1.41 11.74
CA GLU A 40 5.47 -0.20 11.88
C GLU A 40 5.39 0.60 10.57
N GLN A 41 6.54 0.78 9.88
CA GLN A 41 6.57 1.51 8.62
C GLN A 41 5.81 0.79 7.50
N ARG A 42 5.80 -0.55 7.51
CA ARG A 42 5.05 -1.37 6.54
C ARG A 42 3.56 -1.32 6.83
N VAL A 43 3.17 -1.40 8.11
CA VAL A 43 1.79 -1.23 8.58
C VAL A 43 1.25 0.14 8.18
N ASP A 44 2.02 1.20 8.41
CA ASP A 44 1.62 2.57 8.05
C ASP A 44 1.49 2.75 6.54
N ALA A 45 2.42 2.20 5.75
CA ALA A 45 2.33 2.22 4.29
C ALA A 45 1.04 1.53 3.79
N ALA A 46 0.70 0.37 4.34
CA ALA A 46 -0.52 -0.34 3.99
C ALA A 46 -1.79 0.45 4.36
N ARG A 47 -1.80 1.13 5.52
CA ARG A 47 -2.92 2.00 5.94
C ARG A 47 -3.10 3.20 5.03
N VAL A 48 -2.00 3.85 4.63
CA VAL A 48 -2.04 4.98 3.68
C VAL A 48 -2.65 4.54 2.35
N LEU A 49 -2.26 3.38 1.82
CA LEU A 49 -2.85 2.84 0.59
C LEU A 49 -4.35 2.56 0.73
N ARG A 50 -4.75 1.88 1.83
CA ARG A 50 -6.16 1.61 2.14
C ARG A 50 -6.99 2.88 2.19
N ASP A 51 -6.49 3.91 2.87
CA ASP A 51 -7.20 5.17 3.06
C ASP A 51 -7.33 5.94 1.73
N GLY A 52 -6.33 5.81 0.84
CA GLY A 52 -6.41 6.24 -0.56
C GLY A 52 -7.55 5.55 -1.31
N TYR A 53 -7.64 4.22 -1.26
CA TYR A 53 -8.73 3.48 -1.90
C TYR A 53 -10.11 3.80 -1.32
N LEU A 54 -10.21 3.99 0.00
CA LEU A 54 -11.45 4.41 0.68
C LEU A 54 -11.90 5.80 0.22
N THR A 55 -10.95 6.72 -0.01
CA THR A 55 -11.23 8.06 -0.54
C THR A 55 -11.76 7.98 -1.97
N THR A 56 -11.12 7.21 -2.84
CA THR A 56 -11.59 6.98 -4.22
C THR A 56 -13.00 6.39 -4.23
N ALA A 57 -13.26 5.38 -3.39
CA ALA A 57 -14.57 4.76 -3.28
C ALA A 57 -15.64 5.76 -2.79
N ALA A 58 -15.30 6.66 -1.85
CA ALA A 58 -16.22 7.69 -1.38
C ALA A 58 -16.66 8.63 -2.51
N VAL A 59 -15.72 9.05 -3.37
CA VAL A 59 -16.01 9.89 -4.55
C VAL A 59 -16.93 9.17 -5.54
N ARG A 60 -16.75 7.87 -5.75
CA ARG A 60 -17.61 7.06 -6.64
C ARG A 60 -19.00 6.80 -6.07
N ILE A 61 -19.10 6.63 -4.75
CA ILE A 61 -20.37 6.37 -4.06
C ILE A 61 -21.27 7.60 -4.03
N ALA A 62 -20.71 8.80 -3.86
CA ALA A 62 -21.48 10.04 -3.69
C ALA A 62 -22.58 10.23 -4.76
N PRO A 63 -22.30 10.26 -6.08
CA PRO A 63 -23.33 10.47 -7.09
C PRO A 63 -24.36 9.32 -7.16
N LEU A 64 -23.94 8.08 -6.89
CA LEU A 64 -24.84 6.92 -6.88
C LEU A 64 -25.80 6.99 -5.68
N GLN A 65 -25.31 7.46 -4.54
CA GLN A 65 -26.13 7.67 -3.36
C GLN A 65 -27.09 8.84 -3.58
N ASP A 66 -26.64 9.95 -4.17
CA ASP A 66 -27.50 11.07 -4.54
C ASP A 66 -28.65 10.61 -5.46
N ALA A 67 -28.37 9.77 -6.46
CA ALA A 67 -29.38 9.22 -7.34
C ALA A 67 -30.41 8.33 -6.59
N VAL A 68 -29.95 7.54 -5.60
CA VAL A 68 -30.84 6.74 -4.75
C VAL A 68 -31.71 7.65 -3.88
N ASP A 69 -31.11 8.66 -3.26
CA ASP A 69 -31.78 9.59 -2.34
C ASP A 69 -32.81 10.45 -3.07
N LEU A 70 -32.55 10.81 -4.33
CA LEU A 70 -33.48 11.53 -5.21
C LEU A 70 -34.51 10.62 -5.89
N GLY A 71 -34.42 9.29 -5.71
CA GLY A 71 -35.30 8.32 -6.35
C GLY A 71 -35.12 8.20 -7.87
N SER A 72 -33.98 8.64 -8.40
CA SER A 72 -33.63 8.59 -9.82
C SER A 72 -32.66 7.47 -10.20
N ALA A 73 -32.19 6.69 -9.23
CA ALA A 73 -31.23 5.61 -9.46
C ALA A 73 -31.82 4.49 -10.31
N SER A 74 -31.11 4.16 -11.39
CA SER A 74 -31.37 2.97 -12.20
C SER A 74 -31.05 1.68 -11.43
N ALA A 75 -31.46 0.53 -11.97
CA ALA A 75 -31.06 -0.77 -11.42
C ALA A 75 -29.54 -0.96 -11.46
N GLU A 76 -28.87 -0.42 -12.48
CA GLU A 76 -27.42 -0.46 -12.62
C GLU A 76 -26.73 0.41 -11.57
N ASP A 77 -27.24 1.62 -11.29
CA ASP A 77 -26.72 2.50 -10.24
C ASP A 77 -26.79 1.82 -8.86
N GLN A 78 -27.92 1.17 -8.56
CA GLN A 78 -28.11 0.46 -7.29
C GLN A 78 -27.16 -0.73 -7.15
N ALA A 79 -26.98 -1.51 -8.23
CA ALA A 79 -26.04 -2.64 -8.25
C ALA A 79 -24.60 -2.14 -8.06
N LEU A 80 -24.21 -1.09 -8.77
CA LEU A 80 -22.88 -0.50 -8.67
C LEU A 80 -22.63 0.10 -7.28
N LEU A 81 -23.62 0.77 -6.69
CA LEU A 81 -23.56 1.30 -5.32
C LEU A 81 -23.32 0.18 -4.30
N ALA A 82 -24.00 -0.97 -4.46
CA ALA A 82 -23.80 -2.12 -3.60
C ALA A 82 -22.37 -2.69 -3.70
N LEU A 83 -21.82 -2.78 -4.93
CA LEU A 83 -20.45 -3.22 -5.16
C LEU A 83 -19.43 -2.27 -4.51
N TRP A 84 -19.58 -0.95 -4.67
CA TRP A 84 -18.69 0.02 -4.02
C TRP A 84 -18.79 -0.01 -2.49
N LYS A 85 -19.99 -0.20 -1.92
CA LYS A 85 -20.16 -0.36 -0.47
C LYS A 85 -19.48 -1.65 0.04
N ARG A 86 -19.61 -2.77 -0.69
CA ARG A 86 -18.88 -4.01 -0.40
C ARG A 86 -17.37 -3.79 -0.43
N TYR A 87 -16.86 -3.16 -1.50
CA TYR A 87 -15.45 -2.83 -1.65
C TYR A 87 -14.88 -2.06 -0.45
N ARG A 88 -15.58 -1.02 0.03
CA ARG A 88 -15.17 -0.28 1.24
C ARG A 88 -15.14 -1.14 2.50
N VAL A 89 -16.11 -2.04 2.66
CA VAL A 89 -16.13 -2.96 3.80
C VAL A 89 -14.94 -3.90 3.77
N ASP A 90 -14.61 -4.43 2.59
CA ASP A 90 -13.51 -5.37 2.42
C ASP A 90 -12.15 -4.66 2.60
N LEU A 91 -11.99 -3.43 2.10
CA LEU A 91 -10.85 -2.56 2.41
C LEU A 91 -10.70 -2.32 3.91
N GLY A 92 -11.80 -2.12 4.63
CA GLY A 92 -11.79 -1.95 6.09
C GLY A 92 -11.33 -3.18 6.88
N ARG A 93 -11.22 -4.34 6.22
CA ARG A 93 -10.86 -5.63 6.84
C ARG A 93 -9.47 -6.13 6.44
N ILE A 94 -8.73 -5.41 5.61
CA ILE A 94 -7.40 -5.87 5.15
C ILE A 94 -6.43 -6.14 6.30
N GLU A 95 -6.51 -5.41 7.42
CA GLU A 95 -5.66 -5.63 8.60
C GLU A 95 -5.97 -6.96 9.32
N GLN A 96 -7.06 -7.62 8.97
CA GLN A 96 -7.47 -8.93 9.53
C GLN A 96 -6.96 -10.10 8.67
N GLN A 97 -6.35 -9.83 7.52
CA GLN A 97 -5.78 -10.86 6.65
C GLN A 97 -4.52 -11.46 7.29
N ALA A 98 -4.31 -12.77 7.08
CA ALA A 98 -3.13 -13.47 7.60
C ALA A 98 -1.81 -12.94 7.03
N GLY A 99 -1.83 -12.38 5.82
CA GLY A 99 -0.65 -11.83 5.16
C GLY A 99 -0.35 -10.36 5.51
N PHE A 100 -1.17 -9.68 6.31
CA PHE A 100 -0.94 -8.28 6.64
C PHE A 100 0.35 -8.09 7.48
N PRO A 101 1.19 -7.07 7.21
CA PRO A 101 1.09 -6.06 6.15
C PRO A 101 1.88 -6.41 4.86
N ASP A 102 2.31 -7.66 4.71
CA ASP A 102 3.38 -8.07 3.78
C ASP A 102 2.85 -8.61 2.46
N ASP A 103 1.76 -9.36 2.52
CA ASP A 103 1.07 -10.01 1.41
C ASP A 103 -0.43 -9.76 1.57
N ILE A 104 -0.87 -8.57 1.17
CA ILE A 104 -2.27 -8.13 1.30
C ILE A 104 -2.99 -8.46 0.00
N ASP A 105 -4.05 -9.26 0.11
CA ASP A 105 -4.99 -9.50 -0.97
C ASP A 105 -5.96 -8.32 -1.07
N TRP A 106 -5.63 -7.36 -1.94
CA TRP A 106 -6.41 -6.15 -2.12
C TRP A 106 -7.72 -6.46 -2.85
N PRO A 107 -8.88 -6.02 -2.33
CA PRO A 107 -10.13 -6.21 -3.05
C PRO A 107 -10.06 -5.53 -4.42
N SER A 108 -10.75 -6.08 -5.42
CA SER A 108 -10.81 -5.47 -6.74
C SER A 108 -11.82 -4.33 -6.75
N GLU A 109 -11.43 -3.19 -7.34
CA GLU A 109 -12.35 -2.08 -7.55
C GLU A 109 -13.51 -2.50 -8.47
N PRO A 110 -14.75 -2.06 -8.20
CA PRO A 110 -15.87 -2.27 -9.11
C PRO A 110 -15.60 -1.64 -10.48
N VAL A 111 -15.84 -2.41 -11.55
CA VAL A 111 -15.80 -1.89 -12.91
C VAL A 111 -17.02 -1.02 -13.17
N THR A 112 -16.78 0.24 -13.50
CA THR A 112 -17.83 1.13 -13.98
C THR A 112 -17.84 1.09 -15.50
N ASN A 113 -18.89 0.54 -16.11
CA ASN A 113 -19.21 0.86 -17.50
C ASN A 113 -19.87 2.25 -17.49
N LEU A 114 -19.08 3.31 -17.64
CA LEU A 114 -19.59 4.64 -18.02
C LEU A 114 -19.61 4.76 -19.53
#